data_AF-A0A3S0IVB0-F1
#
_entry.id   AF-A0A3S0IVB0-F1
#
_cell.length_a   1.000
_cell.length_b   1.000
_cell.length_c   1.000
_cell.angle_alpha   90.00
_cell.angle_beta   90.00
_cell.angle_gamma   90.00
#
_symmetry.space_group_name_H-M   'P 1'
#
loop_
_entity.id
_entity.type
_entity.pdbx_description
1 polymer ?
#
loop_
_entity_poly.entity_id
_entity_poly.type
_entity_poly.pdbx_seq_one_letter_code
_entity_poly.pdbx_strand_id
1 'polypeptide(L)'
;MWKYSFEQQHFFVYFALLVFWALVHVFSRNAFGLGWGFFPFVITLPFIPFILVWLGVQFSRHLKHYQEGICRSLHVFHCFCTATLFSLFVFHFVY
;
A
#
# COMPACT_ATOMS: atom_id res chain seq x y z
N MET A 1 -2.29 -13.55 -23.28
CA MET A 1 -1.55 -14.27 -22.21
C MET A 1 -0.75 -13.37 -21.27
N TRP A 2 -0.20 -12.22 -21.70
CA TRP A 2 0.65 -11.37 -20.84
C TRP A 2 -0.06 -10.61 -19.69
N LYS A 3 -1.36 -10.31 -19.78
CA LYS A 3 -2.10 -9.57 -18.74
C LYS A 3 -2.15 -10.29 -17.38
N TYR A 4 -2.26 -11.62 -17.37
CA TYR A 4 -2.35 -12.39 -16.11
C TYR A 4 -1.05 -12.37 -15.29
N SER A 5 0.10 -12.33 -15.96
CA SER A 5 1.40 -12.26 -15.29
C SER A 5 1.59 -10.94 -14.53
N PHE A 6 1.15 -9.83 -15.14
CA PHE A 6 1.27 -8.50 -14.54
C PHE A 6 0.36 -8.32 -13.32
N GLU A 7 -0.85 -8.89 -13.35
CA GLU A 7 -1.77 -8.83 -12.20
C GLU A 7 -1.26 -9.63 -11.00
N GLN A 8 -0.61 -10.77 -11.24
CA GLN A 8 0.01 -11.53 -10.15
C GLN A 8 1.20 -10.81 -9.53
N GLN A 9 1.95 -10.02 -10.32
CA GLN A 9 3.05 -9.20 -9.80
C GLN A 9 2.56 -8.12 -8.83
N HIS A 10 1.35 -7.58 -9.01
CA HIS A 10 0.80 -6.62 -8.07
C HIS A 10 0.62 -7.19 -6.66
N PHE A 11 0.27 -8.48 -6.51
CA PHE A 11 0.18 -9.10 -5.18
C PHE A 11 1.52 -9.17 -4.47
N PHE A 12 2.61 -9.41 -5.21
CA PHE A 12 3.94 -9.35 -4.64
C PHE A 12 4.28 -7.94 -4.15
N VAL A 13 3.92 -6.91 -4.92
CA VAL A 13 4.08 -5.51 -4.50
C VAL A 13 3.25 -5.19 -3.27
N TYR A 14 1.99 -5.64 -3.20
CA TYR A 14 1.14 -5.44 -2.02
C TYR A 14 1.74 -6.11 -0.77
N PHE A 15 2.26 -7.32 -0.92
CA PHE A 15 2.94 -8.02 0.17
C PHE A 15 4.21 -7.28 0.61
N ALA A 16 5.02 -6.82 -0.34
CA ALA A 16 6.22 -6.03 -0.03
C ALA A 16 5.87 -4.71 0.69
N LEU A 17 4.81 -4.02 0.27
CA LEU A 17 4.31 -2.82 0.93
C LEU A 17 3.77 -3.11 2.33
N LEU A 18 3.13 -4.25 2.55
CA LEU A 18 2.67 -4.66 3.88
C LEU A 18 3.83 -4.93 4.82
N VAL A 19 4.86 -5.65 4.36
CA VAL A 19 6.09 -5.90 5.12
C VAL A 19 6.80 -4.59 5.43
N PHE A 20 6.93 -3.72 4.43
CA PHE A 20 7.51 -2.39 4.62
C PHE A 20 6.75 -1.58 5.67
N TRP A 21 5.41 -1.53 5.57
CA TRP A 21 4.58 -0.87 6.57
C TRP A 21 4.78 -1.43 7.98
N ALA A 22 4.80 -2.77 8.13
CA ALA A 22 5.00 -3.41 9.43
C ALA A 22 6.37 -3.08 10.05
N LEU A 23 7.43 -3.10 9.24
CA LEU A 23 8.78 -2.73 9.67
C LEU A 23 8.83 -1.26 10.12
N VAL A 24 8.24 -0.37 9.33
CA VAL A 24 8.14 1.06 9.67
C VAL A 24 7.33 1.25 10.95
N HIS A 25 6.24 0.50 11.14
CA HIS A 25 5.41 0.59 12.34
C HIS A 25 6.17 0.20 13.60
N VAL A 26 6.84 -0.96 13.58
CA VAL A 26 7.66 -1.44 14.69
C VAL A 26 8.83 -0.48 14.95
N PHE A 27 9.52 -0.07 13.90
CA PHE A 27 10.63 0.88 14.02
C PHE A 27 10.17 2.21 14.63
N SER A 28 9.03 2.74 14.19
CA SER A 28 8.48 4.00 14.72
C SER A 28 8.18 3.87 16.21
N ARG A 29 7.50 2.80 16.64
CA ARG A 29 7.21 2.55 18.06
C ARG A 29 8.47 2.49 18.93
N ASN A 30 9.49 1.78 18.46
CA ASN A 30 10.76 1.65 19.17
C ASN A 30 11.55 2.97 19.18
N ALA A 31 11.58 3.69 18.06
CA ALA A 31 12.24 4.99 17.95
C ALA A 31 11.60 6.03 18.88
N PHE A 32 10.26 6.04 19.00
CA PHE A 32 9.57 6.87 19.99
C PHE A 32 9.99 6.54 21.42
N GLY A 33 10.05 5.25 21.78
CA GLY A 33 10.51 4.81 23.12
C GLY A 33 11.95 5.18 23.44
N LEU A 34 12.81 5.33 22.43
CA LEU A 34 14.22 5.71 22.58
C LEU A 34 14.45 7.23 22.51
N GLY A 35 13.42 8.05 22.26
CA GLY A 35 13.54 9.50 22.07
C GLY A 35 13.89 9.94 20.64
N TRP A 36 13.89 9.01 19.68
CA TRP A 36 14.23 9.21 18.26
C TRP A 36 12.98 9.33 17.38
N GLY A 37 11.84 9.76 17.93
CA GLY A 37 10.54 9.76 17.24
C GLY A 37 10.51 10.52 15.91
N PHE A 38 11.44 11.45 15.67
CA PHE A 38 11.57 12.19 14.40
C PHE A 38 12.23 11.40 13.26
N PHE A 39 13.16 10.49 13.56
CA PHE A 39 13.94 9.76 12.55
C PHE A 39 13.11 8.87 11.61
N PRO A 40 12.11 8.09 12.09
CA PRO A 40 11.22 7.33 11.23
C PRO A 40 10.55 8.22 10.20
N PHE A 41 10.04 9.38 10.64
CA PHE A 41 9.32 10.31 9.77
C PHE A 41 10.21 10.85 8.65
N VAL A 42 11.44 11.31 8.96
CA VAL A 42 12.36 11.87 7.95
C VAL A 42 12.69 10.87 6.85
N ILE A 43 12.95 9.62 7.22
CA ILE A 43 13.35 8.58 6.27
C ILE A 43 12.17 8.18 5.39
N THR A 44 10.96 8.10 5.93
CA THR A 44 9.79 7.61 5.18
C THR A 44 9.05 8.70 4.41
N LEU A 45 9.04 9.95 4.90
CA LEU A 45 8.31 11.10 4.33
C LEU A 45 8.45 11.26 2.81
N PRO A 46 9.66 11.15 2.21
CA PRO A 46 9.79 11.33 0.78
C PRO A 46 9.13 10.21 -0.03
N PHE A 47 8.93 9.02 0.56
CA PHE A 47 8.38 7.84 -0.13
C PHE A 47 6.87 7.69 0.05
N ILE A 48 6.32 8.12 1.18
CA ILE A 48 4.89 7.93 1.51
C ILE A 48 3.94 8.55 0.47
N PRO A 49 4.12 9.81 0.01
CA PRO A 49 3.24 10.40 -1.00
C PRO A 49 3.22 9.58 -2.30
N PHE A 50 4.36 9.06 -2.75
CA PHE A 50 4.42 8.23 -3.96
C PHE A 50 3.68 6.90 -3.77
N ILE A 51 3.84 6.25 -2.61
CA ILE A 51 3.14 5.00 -2.28
C ILE A 51 1.63 5.23 -2.25
N LEU A 52 1.17 6.30 -1.59
CA LEU A 52 -0.26 6.61 -1.48
C LEU A 52 -0.88 6.94 -2.85
N VAL A 53 -0.21 7.77 -3.65
CA VAL A 53 -0.65 8.09 -5.02
C VAL A 53 -0.70 6.82 -5.87
N TRP A 54 0.33 5.97 -5.80
CA TRP A 54 0.37 4.72 -6.55
C TRP A 54 -0.78 3.79 -6.15
N LEU A 55 -1.02 3.59 -4.85
CA LEU A 55 -2.14 2.78 -4.35
C LEU A 55 -3.50 3.31 -4.83
N GLY A 56 -3.70 4.63 -4.80
CA GLY A 56 -4.91 5.28 -5.30
C GLY A 56 -5.12 5.08 -6.81
N VAL A 57 -4.05 5.20 -7.60
CA VAL A 57 -4.10 4.93 -9.05
C VAL A 57 -4.44 3.46 -9.33
N GLN A 58 -3.84 2.52 -8.61
CA GLN A 58 -4.15 1.10 -8.80
C GLN A 58 -5.58 0.77 -8.40
N PHE A 59 -6.08 1.32 -7.29
CA PHE A 59 -7.48 1.16 -6.89
C PHE A 59 -8.43 1.64 -7.99
N SER A 60 -8.21 2.86 -8.51
CA SER A 60 -9.04 3.43 -9.59
C SER A 60 -9.02 2.55 -10.85
N ARG A 61 -7.84 2.03 -11.23
CA ARG A 61 -7.70 1.12 -12.37
C ARG A 61 -8.49 -0.17 -12.17
N HIS A 62 -8.35 -0.86 -11.05
CA HIS A 62 -9.07 -2.12 -10.82
C HIS A 62 -10.58 -1.90 -10.63
N LEU A 63 -10.99 -0.77 -10.04
CA LEU A 63 -12.40 -0.41 -9.92
C LEU A 63 -13.05 -0.23 -11.31
N LYS A 64 -12.35 0.44 -12.24
CA LYS A 64 -12.82 0.58 -13.62
C LYS A 64 -12.97 -0.79 -14.32
N HIS A 65 -11.97 -1.67 -14.21
CA HIS A 65 -12.06 -3.02 -14.80
C HIS A 65 -13.16 -3.87 -14.16
N TYR A 66 -13.41 -3.71 -12.87
CA TYR A 66 -14.55 -4.34 -12.18
C TYR A 66 -15.90 -3.89 -12.77
N GLN A 67 -16.06 -2.58 -13.01
CA GLN A 67 -17.26 -2.01 -13.63
C GLN A 67 -17.47 -2.52 -15.06
N GLU A 68 -16.39 -2.73 -15.81
CA GLU A 68 -16.40 -3.32 -17.16
C GLU A 68 -16.73 -4.84 -17.17
N GLY A 69 -16.83 -5.48 -16.01
CA GLY A 69 -17.32 -6.86 -15.86
C GLY A 69 -16.29 -7.96 -16.12
N ILE A 70 -15.02 -7.61 -16.37
CA ILE A 70 -13.94 -8.57 -16.62
C ILE A 70 -13.41 -9.08 -15.28
N CYS A 71 -13.36 -10.40 -15.07
CA CYS A 71 -12.72 -11.05 -13.91
C CYS A 71 -13.02 -10.38 -12.54
N ARG A 72 -14.31 -10.12 -12.25
CA ARG A 72 -14.75 -9.32 -11.10
C ARG A 72 -14.11 -9.69 -9.75
N SER A 73 -13.98 -10.98 -9.45
CA SER A 73 -13.42 -11.45 -8.17
C SER A 73 -11.97 -11.01 -7.96
N LEU A 74 -11.14 -11.10 -9.00
CA LEU A 74 -9.74 -10.70 -8.95
C LEU A 74 -9.62 -9.19 -8.68
N HIS A 75 -10.35 -8.38 -9.44
CA HIS A 75 -10.32 -6.92 -9.29
C HIS A 75 -10.87 -6.45 -7.94
N VAL A 76 -11.89 -7.12 -7.39
CA VAL A 76 -12.36 -6.85 -6.02
C VAL A 76 -11.25 -7.10 -5.00
N PHE A 77 -10.50 -8.19 -5.16
CA PHE A 77 -9.39 -8.49 -4.26
C PHE A 77 -8.26 -7.44 -4.37
N HIS A 78 -7.90 -7.00 -5.58
CA HIS A 78 -6.96 -5.88 -5.76
C HIS A 78 -7.46 -4.58 -5.12
N CYS A 79 -8.74 -4.23 -5.32
CA CYS A 79 -9.34 -3.06 -4.67
C CYS A 79 -9.30 -3.15 -3.15
N PHE A 80 -9.58 -4.33 -2.59
CA PHE A 80 -9.51 -4.56 -1.15
C PHE A 80 -8.08 -4.42 -0.61
N CYS A 81 -7.09 -5.03 -1.28
CA CYS A 81 -5.67 -4.92 -0.90
C CYS A 81 -5.19 -3.47 -0.95
N THR A 82 -5.48 -2.76 -2.04
CA THR A 82 -5.07 -1.36 -2.22
C THR A 82 -5.73 -0.43 -1.22
N ALA A 83 -7.04 -0.58 -0.95
CA ALA A 83 -7.74 0.21 0.06
C ALA A 83 -7.23 -0.07 1.49
N THR A 84 -6.95 -1.34 1.81
CA THR A 84 -6.41 -1.74 3.11
C THR A 84 -5.01 -1.13 3.31
N LEU A 85 -4.10 -1.31 2.36
CA LEU A 85 -2.76 -0.73 2.42
C LEU A 85 -2.81 0.79 2.51
N PHE A 86 -3.63 1.44 1.69
CA PHE A 86 -3.79 2.89 1.72
C PHE A 86 -4.22 3.36 3.12
N SER A 87 -5.22 2.70 3.69
CA SER A 87 -5.70 3.00 5.04
C SER A 87 -4.59 2.81 6.09
N LEU A 88 -3.84 1.70 6.02
CA LEU A 88 -2.73 1.43 6.95
C LEU A 88 -1.64 2.52 6.90
N PHE A 89 -1.26 2.97 5.70
CA PHE A 89 -0.29 4.06 5.56
C PHE A 89 -0.85 5.38 6.07
N VAL A 90 -2.10 5.72 5.74
CA VAL A 90 -2.72 6.96 6.26
C VAL A 90 -2.82 6.93 7.79
N PHE A 91 -3.30 5.84 8.38
CA PHE A 91 -3.42 5.71 9.84
C PHE A 91 -2.08 5.71 10.57
N HIS A 92 -0.98 5.31 9.94
CA HIS A 92 0.33 5.32 10.59
C HIS A 92 0.99 6.71 10.59
N PHE A 93 0.67 7.54 9.59
CA PHE A 93 1.37 8.81 9.36
C PHE A 93 0.53 10.05 9.65
N VAL A 94 -0.80 9.94 9.56
CA VAL A 94 -1.73 11.05 9.82
C VAL A 94 -2.29 10.99 11.24
N TYR A 95 -2.45 9.79 11.81
CA TYR A 95 -2.97 9.53 13.15
C TYR A 95 -1.92 8.88 14.03
#